data_AF-A0A439UDK2-F1
#
_entry.id   AF-A0A439UDK2-F1
#
_cell.length_a   1.000
_cell.length_b   1.000
_cell.length_c   1.000
_cell.angle_alpha   90.00
_cell.angle_beta   90.00
_cell.angle_gamma   90.00
#
_symmetry.space_group_name_H-M   'P 1'
#
loop_
_entity.id
_entity.type
_entity.pdbx_description
1 polymer ?
#
loop_
_entity_poly.entity_id
_entity_poly.type
_entity_poly.pdbx_seq_one_letter_code
_entity_poly.pdbx_strand_id
1 'polypeptide(L)'
;MKPTLLRFILALMLLPFLWTTAGAQAVSFPELGSALPGRTDVTYLGLAKMVIPDLAADKDGFYKGGLPIGMRHIEGPGSGGSPPETSGFSDAAVLAIKAGGKDRLTVLFDLGDSPDSAEGYAVLALYDITAKPKLLDAVNVALDRGTYFREPGKLSVGANDDVLITMSAHFNSDQNYVITPLIMIRDDKFELIDMIYTFDENLCAYSRKQDVAFQTIADGQPFAAIKVVVTDATVLNGESCDDAPPRPESHEISVTYHWDKKTSRYAKDSDALDKLAGENAKRF
;
A
#
# COMPACT_ATOMS: atom_id res chain seq x y z
N MET A 1 -23.01 23.03 -50.33
CA MET A 1 -23.03 21.91 -49.34
C MET A 1 -23.92 22.31 -48.18
N LYS A 2 -24.88 21.46 -47.78
CA LYS A 2 -25.93 21.80 -46.79
C LYS A 2 -25.32 22.00 -45.38
N PRO A 3 -25.77 23.00 -44.59
CA PRO A 3 -25.21 23.30 -43.26
C PRO A 3 -25.36 22.15 -42.24
N THR A 4 -26.26 21.20 -42.53
CA THR A 4 -26.51 20.01 -41.71
C THR A 4 -25.43 18.95 -41.83
N LEU A 5 -24.68 18.87 -42.95
CA LEU A 5 -23.58 17.92 -43.08
C LEU A 5 -22.34 18.34 -42.28
N LEU A 6 -22.11 19.65 -42.15
CA LEU A 6 -20.97 20.21 -41.42
C LEU A 6 -21.09 19.99 -39.90
N ARG A 7 -22.32 19.99 -39.36
CA ARG A 7 -22.59 19.72 -37.93
C ARG A 7 -22.41 18.24 -37.56
N PHE A 8 -22.66 17.32 -38.49
CA PHE A 8 -22.48 15.88 -38.24
C PHE A 8 -21.00 15.47 -38.24
N ILE A 9 -20.17 16.10 -39.08
CA ILE A 9 -18.73 15.85 -39.11
C ILE A 9 -18.03 16.46 -37.88
N LEU A 10 -18.50 17.61 -37.38
CA LEU A 10 -17.96 18.21 -36.16
C LEU A 10 -18.32 17.41 -34.90
N ALA A 11 -19.47 16.71 -34.88
CA ALA A 11 -19.86 15.85 -33.76
C ALA A 11 -19.06 14.52 -33.71
N LEU A 12 -18.59 14.00 -34.86
CA LEU A 12 -17.76 12.78 -34.88
C LEU A 12 -16.27 13.06 -34.63
N MET A 13 -15.76 14.27 -34.85
CA MET A 13 -14.36 14.61 -34.58
C MET A 13 -14.06 15.02 -33.12
N LEU A 14 -15.10 15.19 -32.28
CA LEU A 14 -14.97 15.44 -30.84
C LEU A 14 -14.98 14.15 -30.00
N LEU A 15 -14.93 12.98 -30.65
CA LEU A 15 -15.01 11.65 -30.02
C LEU A 15 -13.72 10.81 -30.00
N PRO A 16 -12.48 11.36 -30.12
CA PRO A 16 -11.31 10.70 -29.56
C PRO A 16 -10.90 11.44 -28.27
N PHE A 17 -10.44 10.70 -27.27
CA PHE A 17 -10.00 11.16 -25.93
C PHE A 17 -11.05 11.25 -24.82
N LEU A 18 -12.10 10.42 -24.87
CA LEU A 18 -12.51 9.75 -23.62
C LEU A 18 -11.54 8.59 -23.38
N TRP A 19 -10.28 8.93 -23.09
CA TRP A 19 -9.48 8.05 -22.27
C TRP A 19 -10.19 8.06 -20.92
N THR A 20 -11.04 7.07 -20.67
CA THR A 20 -11.13 6.57 -19.31
C THR A 20 -9.70 6.20 -18.94
N THR A 21 -8.98 7.11 -18.27
CA THR A 21 -7.98 6.68 -17.31
C THR A 21 -8.69 5.60 -16.53
N ALA A 22 -8.31 4.33 -16.74
CA ALA A 22 -8.78 3.25 -15.91
C ALA A 22 -8.33 3.65 -14.51
N GLY A 23 -9.24 4.29 -13.78
CA GLY A 23 -8.90 4.99 -12.55
C GLY A 23 -8.35 3.92 -11.63
N ALA A 24 -7.13 4.13 -11.14
CA ALA A 24 -6.71 3.48 -9.92
C ALA A 24 -7.86 3.67 -8.94
N GLN A 25 -8.54 2.57 -8.61
CA GLN A 25 -9.67 2.64 -7.70
C GLN A 25 -9.08 3.10 -6.36
N ALA A 26 -9.40 4.33 -5.98
CA ALA A 26 -8.78 4.96 -4.83
C ALA A 26 -9.13 4.21 -3.55
N VAL A 27 -8.21 4.24 -2.60
CA VAL A 27 -8.46 3.78 -1.24
C VAL A 27 -9.63 4.58 -0.66
N SER A 28 -10.57 3.90 -0.03
CA SER A 28 -11.74 4.52 0.61
C SER A 28 -11.71 4.31 2.12
N PHE A 29 -12.34 5.22 2.86
CA PHE A 29 -12.37 5.21 4.33
C PHE A 29 -13.83 5.22 4.81
N PRO A 30 -14.59 4.13 4.60
CA PRO A 30 -15.98 4.06 5.02
C PRO A 30 -16.12 3.96 6.53
N GLU A 31 -17.22 4.50 7.07
CA GLU A 31 -17.63 4.21 8.44
C GLU A 31 -17.90 2.70 8.60
N LEU A 32 -17.43 2.10 9.70
CA LEU A 32 -17.58 0.66 9.93
C LEU A 32 -19.06 0.24 9.96
N GLY A 33 -19.95 1.06 10.51
CA GLY A 33 -21.39 0.78 10.53
C GLY A 33 -22.05 0.75 9.15
N SER A 34 -21.42 1.31 8.11
CA SER A 34 -21.99 1.43 6.78
C SER A 34 -22.02 0.10 6.02
N ALA A 35 -23.03 -0.06 5.16
CA ALA A 35 -23.17 -1.23 4.31
C ALA A 35 -22.14 -1.21 3.17
N LEU A 36 -21.73 -2.39 2.71
CA LEU A 36 -20.91 -2.51 1.51
C LEU A 36 -21.66 -1.94 0.29
N PRO A 37 -20.96 -1.35 -0.70
CA PRO A 37 -21.58 -0.85 -1.91
C PRO A 37 -22.47 -1.92 -2.59
N GLY A 38 -23.74 -1.57 -2.84
CA GLY A 38 -24.72 -2.48 -3.46
C GLY A 38 -25.25 -3.60 -2.56
N ARG A 39 -24.91 -3.59 -1.27
CA ARG A 39 -25.35 -4.59 -0.28
C ARG A 39 -26.20 -3.94 0.81
N THR A 40 -27.10 -4.70 1.41
CA THR A 40 -27.87 -4.28 2.60
C THR A 40 -27.73 -5.25 3.77
N ASP A 41 -27.15 -6.43 3.53
CA ASP A 41 -27.03 -7.52 4.47
C ASP A 41 -25.65 -7.60 5.15
N VAL A 42 -24.69 -6.79 4.71
CA VAL A 42 -23.30 -6.79 5.21
C VAL A 42 -22.77 -5.37 5.34
N THR A 43 -22.08 -5.12 6.45
CA THR A 43 -21.39 -3.87 6.77
C THR A 43 -19.89 -4.09 6.91
N TYR A 44 -19.11 -3.00 6.87
CA TYR A 44 -17.67 -3.05 7.13
C TYR A 44 -17.35 -3.53 8.56
N LEU A 45 -18.21 -3.22 9.54
CA LEU A 45 -18.16 -3.76 10.90
C LEU A 45 -18.33 -5.29 10.89
N GLY A 46 -19.22 -5.80 10.03
CA GLY A 46 -19.38 -7.25 9.84
C GLY A 46 -18.11 -7.92 9.30
N LEU A 47 -17.36 -7.24 8.43
CA LEU A 47 -16.06 -7.71 7.96
C LEU A 47 -14.98 -7.61 9.05
N ALA A 48 -14.92 -6.50 9.76
CA ALA A 48 -13.99 -6.28 10.87
C ALA A 48 -14.19 -7.33 11.98
N LYS A 49 -15.44 -7.73 12.25
CA LYS A 49 -15.77 -8.84 13.17
C LYS A 49 -15.25 -10.20 12.75
N MET A 50 -14.86 -10.41 11.50
CA MET A 50 -14.18 -11.65 11.09
C MET A 50 -12.72 -11.67 11.54
N VAL A 51 -12.14 -10.49 11.79
CA VAL A 51 -10.76 -10.31 12.29
C VAL A 51 -10.76 -10.11 13.80
N ILE A 52 -11.69 -9.33 14.35
CA ILE A 52 -11.84 -9.04 15.79
C ILE A 52 -13.24 -9.52 16.24
N PRO A 53 -13.38 -10.78 16.67
CA PRO A 53 -14.69 -11.44 16.82
C PRO A 53 -15.70 -10.73 17.73
N ASP A 54 -15.22 -10.09 18.79
CA ASP A 54 -16.03 -9.42 19.81
C ASP A 54 -16.10 -7.89 19.63
N LEU A 55 -15.65 -7.36 18.48
CA LEU A 55 -15.67 -5.93 18.17
C LEU A 55 -17.08 -5.34 18.34
N ALA A 56 -17.22 -4.30 19.13
CA ALA A 56 -18.50 -3.65 19.39
C ALA A 56 -18.31 -2.14 19.49
N ALA A 57 -19.35 -1.40 19.13
CA ALA A 57 -19.36 0.05 19.35
C ALA A 57 -19.20 0.35 20.85
N ASP A 58 -18.40 1.35 21.17
CA ASP A 58 -18.33 1.91 22.51
C ASP A 58 -19.30 3.10 22.67
N LYS A 59 -19.14 3.85 23.76
CA LYS A 59 -20.05 4.94 24.14
C LYS A 59 -19.78 6.22 23.36
N ASP A 60 -18.59 6.32 22.77
CA ASP A 60 -18.02 7.54 22.21
C ASP A 60 -18.03 7.51 20.67
N GLY A 61 -18.67 6.50 20.08
CA GLY A 61 -18.79 6.32 18.63
C GLY A 61 -17.61 5.60 17.99
N PHE A 62 -16.66 5.10 18.80
CA PHE A 62 -15.58 4.22 18.37
C PHE A 62 -15.97 2.76 18.55
N TYR A 63 -15.05 1.87 18.22
CA TYR A 63 -15.19 0.43 18.42
C TYR A 63 -14.09 -0.09 19.34
N LYS A 64 -14.47 -1.09 20.14
CA LYS A 64 -13.58 -1.81 21.05
C LYS A 64 -13.83 -3.31 20.96
N GLY A 65 -12.79 -4.10 21.20
CA GLY A 65 -12.83 -5.56 21.18
C GLY A 65 -11.58 -6.12 21.85
N GLY A 66 -11.54 -7.44 22.01
CA GLY A 66 -10.36 -8.13 22.48
C GLY A 66 -9.29 -8.23 21.39
N LEU A 67 -8.53 -9.32 21.46
CA LEU A 67 -7.49 -9.62 20.49
C LEU A 67 -8.10 -10.01 19.13
N PRO A 68 -7.46 -9.62 18.01
CA PRO A 68 -7.78 -10.18 16.71
C PRO A 68 -7.49 -11.68 16.66
N ILE A 69 -8.01 -12.35 15.63
CA ILE A 69 -7.66 -13.74 15.33
C ILE A 69 -6.14 -13.91 15.18
N GLY A 70 -5.63 -15.11 15.45
CA GLY A 70 -4.22 -15.41 15.19
C GLY A 70 -3.89 -15.31 13.71
N MET A 71 -2.81 -14.60 13.39
CA MET A 71 -2.31 -14.42 12.03
C MET A 71 -0.79 -14.34 12.00
N ARG A 72 -0.21 -14.49 10.81
CA ARG A 72 1.23 -14.34 10.58
C ARG A 72 1.61 -12.90 10.27
N HIS A 73 2.88 -12.56 10.48
CA HIS A 73 3.47 -11.38 9.89
C HIS A 73 3.70 -11.56 8.38
N ILE A 74 3.67 -10.47 7.61
CA ILE A 74 3.91 -10.52 6.16
C ILE A 74 5.36 -10.90 5.82
N GLU A 75 6.32 -10.53 6.66
CA GLU A 75 7.74 -10.93 6.51
C GLU A 75 7.99 -12.40 6.86
N GLY A 76 7.07 -13.03 7.60
CA GLY A 76 7.15 -14.42 8.00
C GLY A 76 7.24 -14.64 9.51
N PRO A 77 7.56 -15.88 9.93
CA PRO A 77 7.59 -16.25 11.34
C PRO A 77 8.68 -15.50 12.11
N GLY A 78 8.33 -14.96 13.28
CA GLY A 78 9.27 -14.27 14.17
C GLY A 78 9.39 -12.77 13.97
N SER A 79 8.70 -12.20 12.98
CA SER A 79 8.53 -10.75 12.82
C SER A 79 7.27 -10.23 13.51
N GLY A 80 7.24 -8.92 13.76
CA GLY A 80 6.14 -8.23 14.42
C GLY A 80 6.09 -8.46 15.94
N GLY A 81 5.19 -7.75 16.61
CA GLY A 81 4.86 -7.99 18.01
C GLY A 81 3.51 -8.66 18.23
N SER A 82 3.13 -8.78 19.50
CA SER A 82 1.84 -9.30 19.92
C SER A 82 0.69 -8.35 19.53
N PRO A 83 -0.49 -8.86 19.17
CA PRO A 83 -1.62 -7.97 18.91
C PRO A 83 -2.02 -7.18 20.16
N PRO A 84 -2.36 -5.89 20.04
CA PRO A 84 -3.03 -5.15 21.10
C PRO A 84 -4.51 -5.57 21.23
N GLU A 85 -5.10 -5.29 22.38
CA GLU A 85 -6.57 -5.23 22.46
C GLU A 85 -7.07 -4.07 21.58
N THR A 86 -8.20 -4.28 20.90
CA THR A 86 -8.75 -3.23 20.03
C THR A 86 -9.42 -2.15 20.87
N SER A 87 -8.91 -0.91 20.80
CA SER A 87 -9.49 0.25 21.48
C SER A 87 -9.46 1.49 20.59
N GLY A 88 -10.48 2.34 20.69
CA GLY A 88 -10.55 3.59 19.92
C GLY A 88 -10.60 3.40 18.39
N PHE A 89 -10.95 2.20 17.92
CA PHE A 89 -10.91 1.85 16.50
C PHE A 89 -12.07 2.52 15.76
N SER A 90 -11.78 3.38 14.78
CA SER A 90 -12.80 4.20 14.09
C SER A 90 -13.03 3.85 12.64
N ASP A 91 -12.00 3.39 11.94
CA ASP A 91 -11.95 3.42 10.50
C ASP A 91 -11.19 2.23 9.93
N ALA A 92 -11.45 1.98 8.65
CA ALA A 92 -10.78 0.96 7.88
C ALA A 92 -10.45 1.53 6.51
N ALA A 93 -9.23 1.31 6.04
CA ALA A 93 -8.87 1.65 4.68
C ALA A 93 -9.26 0.48 3.77
N VAL A 94 -10.04 0.76 2.73
CA VAL A 94 -10.66 -0.26 1.88
C VAL A 94 -10.20 -0.08 0.45
N LEU A 95 -9.72 -1.17 -0.14
CA LEU A 95 -9.24 -1.22 -1.52
C LEU A 95 -9.78 -2.46 -2.23
N ALA A 96 -10.57 -2.25 -3.27
CA ALA A 96 -11.02 -3.32 -4.15
C ALA A 96 -9.91 -3.70 -5.14
N ILE A 97 -9.72 -4.99 -5.37
CA ILE A 97 -8.64 -5.52 -6.22
C ILE A 97 -9.10 -6.66 -7.12
N LYS A 98 -8.30 -6.98 -8.13
CA LYS A 98 -8.35 -8.25 -8.84
C LYS A 98 -7.25 -9.18 -8.34
N ALA A 99 -7.59 -10.45 -8.09
CA ALA A 99 -6.63 -11.49 -7.78
C ALA A 99 -7.09 -12.82 -8.38
N GLY A 100 -6.24 -13.44 -9.22
CA GLY A 100 -6.57 -14.69 -9.91
C GLY A 100 -7.83 -14.61 -10.76
N GLY A 101 -8.12 -13.43 -11.34
CA GLY A 101 -9.30 -13.17 -12.16
C GLY A 101 -10.61 -12.99 -11.37
N LYS A 102 -10.54 -12.94 -10.04
CA LYS A 102 -11.68 -12.70 -9.16
C LYS A 102 -11.61 -11.29 -8.58
N ASP A 103 -12.77 -10.66 -8.45
CA ASP A 103 -12.88 -9.42 -7.69
C ASP A 103 -12.80 -9.75 -6.19
N ARG A 104 -11.88 -9.09 -5.49
CA ARG A 104 -11.65 -9.24 -4.05
C ARG A 104 -11.71 -7.88 -3.37
N LEU A 105 -11.96 -7.90 -2.07
CA LEU A 105 -11.88 -6.72 -1.23
C LEU A 105 -10.72 -6.88 -0.26
N THR A 106 -9.85 -5.88 -0.20
CA THR A 106 -8.84 -5.79 0.85
C THR A 106 -9.21 -4.68 1.80
N VAL A 107 -9.02 -4.95 3.09
CA VAL A 107 -9.31 -3.99 4.15
C VAL A 107 -8.11 -3.97 5.08
N LEU A 108 -7.57 -2.78 5.31
CA LEU A 108 -6.49 -2.54 6.26
C LEU A 108 -7.09 -1.95 7.54
N PHE A 109 -6.83 -2.64 8.64
CA PHE A 109 -7.22 -2.25 9.99
C PHE A 109 -5.96 -1.92 10.78
N ASP A 110 -5.70 -0.63 11.02
CA ASP A 110 -4.63 -0.23 11.94
C ASP A 110 -5.15 -0.34 13.38
N LEU A 111 -4.57 -1.25 14.16
CA LEU A 111 -4.97 -1.52 15.55
C LEU A 111 -4.09 -0.77 16.56
N GLY A 112 -3.15 0.05 16.09
CA GLY A 112 -2.26 0.84 16.92
C GLY A 112 -1.03 0.06 17.42
N ASP A 113 -0.48 0.52 18.55
CA ASP A 113 0.82 0.05 19.03
C ASP A 113 0.80 -1.40 19.53
N SER A 114 1.82 -2.16 19.15
CA SER A 114 2.11 -3.46 19.76
C SER A 114 2.65 -3.26 21.19
N PRO A 115 2.22 -4.04 22.20
CA PRO A 115 2.67 -3.85 23.59
C PRO A 115 4.14 -4.26 23.84
N ASP A 116 4.73 -5.01 22.91
CA ASP A 116 6.04 -5.66 23.02
C ASP A 116 6.94 -5.42 21.80
N SER A 117 6.54 -4.53 20.87
CA SER A 117 7.34 -4.14 19.70
C SER A 117 7.35 -2.62 19.54
N ALA A 118 8.35 -2.10 18.84
CA ALA A 118 8.38 -0.70 18.41
C ALA A 118 7.51 -0.45 17.17
N GLU A 119 7.12 -1.52 16.48
CA GLU A 119 6.20 -1.52 15.34
C GLU A 119 4.75 -1.48 15.84
N GLY A 120 3.86 -0.94 15.02
CA GLY A 120 2.42 -1.06 15.25
C GLY A 120 1.89 -2.47 14.99
N TYR A 121 0.58 -2.59 14.96
CA TYR A 121 -0.13 -3.81 14.59
C TYR A 121 -1.25 -3.48 13.61
N ALA A 122 -1.03 -3.78 12.33
CA ALA A 122 -1.96 -3.42 11.27
C ALA A 122 -2.35 -4.66 10.46
N VAL A 123 -3.63 -5.01 10.46
CA VAL A 123 -4.14 -6.20 9.79
C VAL A 123 -4.58 -5.86 8.37
N LEU A 124 -3.92 -6.46 7.39
CA LEU A 124 -4.42 -6.49 6.01
C LEU A 124 -5.23 -7.78 5.81
N ALA A 125 -6.54 -7.62 5.61
CA ALA A 125 -7.49 -8.71 5.45
C ALA A 125 -7.99 -8.80 4.00
N LEU A 126 -8.05 -10.04 3.48
CA LEU A 126 -8.55 -10.35 2.14
C LEU A 126 -9.92 -11.02 2.22
N TYR A 127 -10.90 -10.49 1.49
CA TYR A 127 -12.25 -11.02 1.50
C TYR A 127 -12.75 -11.43 0.11
N ASP A 128 -13.49 -12.52 0.08
CA ASP A 128 -14.49 -12.78 -0.96
C ASP A 128 -15.83 -12.18 -0.52
N ILE A 129 -16.32 -11.20 -1.27
CA ILE A 129 -17.59 -10.50 -0.97
C ILE A 129 -18.67 -10.78 -2.02
N THR A 130 -18.45 -11.70 -2.95
CA THR A 130 -19.36 -12.00 -4.07
C THR A 130 -20.68 -12.63 -3.59
N ALA A 131 -20.67 -13.27 -2.42
CA ALA A 131 -21.82 -13.86 -1.77
C ALA A 131 -21.82 -13.51 -0.27
N LYS A 132 -22.18 -14.47 0.59
CA LYS A 132 -21.90 -14.36 2.03
C LYS A 132 -20.39 -14.14 2.20
N PRO A 133 -19.95 -13.05 2.86
CA PRO A 133 -18.54 -12.73 2.90
C PRO A 133 -17.73 -13.83 3.58
N LYS A 134 -16.52 -14.03 3.08
CA LYS A 134 -15.54 -14.97 3.64
C LYS A 134 -14.22 -14.25 3.77
N LEU A 135 -13.62 -14.32 4.95
CA LEU A 135 -12.21 -13.99 5.15
C LEU A 135 -11.37 -15.10 4.52
N LEU A 136 -10.53 -14.73 3.54
CA LEU A 136 -9.68 -15.65 2.79
C LEU A 136 -8.28 -15.74 3.41
N ASP A 137 -7.71 -14.59 3.77
CA ASP A 137 -6.43 -14.47 4.46
C ASP A 137 -6.42 -13.19 5.30
N ALA A 138 -5.61 -13.17 6.34
CA ALA A 138 -5.34 -12.00 7.18
C ALA A 138 -3.88 -12.05 7.62
N VAL A 139 -3.20 -10.91 7.56
CA VAL A 139 -1.77 -10.79 7.89
C VAL A 139 -1.50 -9.49 8.61
N ASN A 140 -0.58 -9.52 9.59
CA ASN A 140 -0.01 -8.27 10.10
C ASN A 140 0.99 -7.72 9.07
N VAL A 141 0.80 -6.47 8.67
CA VAL A 141 1.64 -5.73 7.71
C VAL A 141 2.29 -4.49 8.32
N ALA A 142 2.18 -4.29 9.63
CA ALA A 142 2.86 -3.20 10.30
C ALA A 142 4.35 -3.50 10.38
N LEU A 143 5.15 -2.66 9.73
CA LEU A 143 6.62 -2.72 9.76
C LEU A 143 7.22 -1.55 10.54
N ASP A 144 6.36 -0.65 10.99
CA ASP A 144 6.68 0.56 11.74
C ASP A 144 5.42 1.05 12.46
N ARG A 145 5.45 2.23 13.09
CA ARG A 145 4.38 2.76 13.94
C ARG A 145 3.06 2.96 13.20
N GLY A 146 3.04 3.77 12.13
CA GLY A 146 1.81 4.04 11.37
C GLY A 146 1.78 3.24 10.08
N THR A 147 0.65 2.59 9.75
CA THR A 147 0.54 1.74 8.55
C THR A 147 -0.70 2.05 7.71
N TYR A 148 -0.52 2.21 6.40
CA TYR A 148 -1.58 2.62 5.47
C TYR A 148 -1.35 2.05 4.06
N PHE A 149 -2.37 2.15 3.20
CA PHE A 149 -2.15 1.96 1.75
C PHE A 149 -1.38 3.16 1.20
N ARG A 150 -0.33 2.90 0.41
CA ARG A 150 0.42 3.95 -0.29
C ARG A 150 -0.45 4.53 -1.43
N GLU A 151 -0.13 5.70 -1.97
CA GLU A 151 -0.76 6.18 -3.23
C GLU A 151 0.21 6.04 -4.42
N PRO A 152 -0.07 5.19 -5.43
CA PRO A 152 -1.25 4.35 -5.56
C PRO A 152 -1.21 3.14 -4.61
N GLY A 153 -2.38 2.69 -4.13
CA GLY A 153 -2.49 1.56 -3.18
C GLY A 153 -2.36 0.20 -3.83
N LYS A 154 -2.38 0.18 -5.17
CA LYS A 154 -2.18 -1.01 -5.98
C LYS A 154 -1.65 -0.68 -7.38
N LEU A 155 -1.06 -1.67 -8.01
CA LEU A 155 -0.69 -1.67 -9.43
C LEU A 155 -1.34 -2.86 -10.12
N SER A 156 -1.97 -2.63 -11.27
CA SER A 156 -2.38 -3.75 -12.12
C SER A 156 -1.14 -4.35 -12.77
N VAL A 157 -0.99 -5.67 -12.65
CA VAL A 157 0.08 -6.45 -13.30
C VAL A 157 -0.51 -7.39 -14.36
N GLY A 158 -1.69 -7.06 -14.87
CA GLY A 158 -2.44 -7.82 -15.86
C GLY A 158 -3.94 -7.71 -15.63
N ALA A 159 -4.74 -8.23 -16.56
CA ALA A 159 -6.19 -8.11 -16.51
C ALA A 159 -6.86 -8.75 -15.27
N ASN A 160 -6.13 -9.62 -14.57
CA ASN A 160 -6.66 -10.52 -13.55
C ASN A 160 -6.02 -10.36 -12.17
N ASP A 161 -4.94 -9.58 -12.07
CA ASP A 161 -4.09 -9.55 -10.89
C ASP A 161 -3.58 -8.13 -10.63
N ASP A 162 -3.80 -7.68 -9.40
CA ASP A 162 -3.22 -6.48 -8.83
C ASP A 162 -2.13 -6.86 -7.81
N VAL A 163 -1.11 -6.01 -7.70
CA VAL A 163 -0.17 -5.98 -6.58
C VAL A 163 -0.55 -4.84 -5.66
N LEU A 164 -0.60 -5.11 -4.36
CA LEU A 164 -0.85 -4.13 -3.32
C LEU A 164 0.41 -3.41 -2.91
N ILE A 165 0.26 -2.16 -2.52
CA ILE A 165 1.32 -1.33 -1.96
C ILE A 165 0.83 -0.75 -0.64
N THR A 166 1.41 -1.24 0.45
CA THR A 166 1.25 -0.64 1.78
C THR A 166 2.49 0.17 2.12
N MET A 167 2.39 0.97 3.17
CA MET A 167 3.48 1.77 3.68
C MET A 167 3.38 1.80 5.20
N SER A 168 4.49 1.53 5.88
CA SER A 168 4.67 1.86 7.28
C SER A 168 5.67 2.98 7.42
N ALA A 169 5.42 3.92 8.34
CA ALA A 169 6.32 5.04 8.56
C ALA A 169 6.35 5.51 10.02
N HIS A 170 7.48 6.08 10.41
CA HIS A 170 7.57 6.94 11.59
C HIS A 170 8.47 8.14 11.34
N PHE A 171 8.19 9.22 12.06
CA PHE A 171 8.99 10.43 12.07
C PHE A 171 9.66 10.59 13.44
N ASN A 172 10.97 10.88 13.45
CA ASN A 172 11.72 11.17 14.66
C ASN A 172 12.85 12.15 14.34
N SER A 173 12.98 13.24 15.12
CA SER A 173 14.10 14.20 15.02
C SER A 173 14.45 14.62 13.59
N ASP A 174 13.47 15.14 12.85
CA ASP A 174 13.64 15.59 11.46
C ASP A 174 13.98 14.50 10.45
N GLN A 175 13.82 13.23 10.84
CA GLN A 175 14.01 12.07 9.98
C GLN A 175 12.67 11.35 9.78
N ASN A 176 12.42 10.92 8.55
CA ASN A 176 11.25 10.15 8.16
C ASN A 176 11.71 8.78 7.64
N TYR A 177 11.27 7.72 8.31
CA TYR A 177 11.60 6.34 7.98
C TYR A 177 10.39 5.71 7.34
N VAL A 178 10.57 5.11 6.16
CA VAL A 178 9.47 4.58 5.37
C VAL A 178 9.83 3.20 4.87
N ILE A 179 8.93 2.25 5.10
CA ILE A 179 9.03 0.87 4.61
C ILE A 179 7.81 0.61 3.73
N THR A 180 8.04 0.28 2.46
CA THR A 180 6.98 0.09 1.45
C THR A 180 6.98 -1.36 0.93
N PRO A 181 6.11 -2.23 1.47
CA PRO A 181 5.91 -3.58 0.95
C PRO A 181 5.22 -3.60 -0.40
N LEU A 182 5.73 -4.47 -1.28
CA LEU A 182 5.01 -4.94 -2.46
C LEU A 182 4.40 -6.30 -2.14
N ILE A 183 3.07 -6.43 -2.22
CA ILE A 183 2.37 -7.63 -1.80
C ILE A 183 1.49 -8.15 -2.95
N MET A 184 1.65 -9.42 -3.32
CA MET A 184 0.79 -10.10 -4.29
C MET A 184 -0.20 -11.02 -3.58
N ILE A 185 -1.36 -11.27 -4.18
CA ILE A 185 -2.25 -12.35 -3.77
C ILE A 185 -2.03 -13.56 -4.68
N ARG A 186 -1.71 -14.71 -4.09
CA ARG A 186 -1.58 -16.00 -4.77
C ARG A 186 -2.40 -17.04 -4.03
N ASP A 187 -3.24 -17.78 -4.76
CA ASP A 187 -4.09 -18.84 -4.20
C ASP A 187 -4.88 -18.37 -2.96
N ASP A 188 -5.46 -17.17 -3.08
CA ASP A 188 -6.22 -16.48 -2.04
C ASP A 188 -5.41 -16.17 -0.75
N LYS A 189 -4.07 -16.04 -0.85
CA LYS A 189 -3.17 -15.65 0.25
C LYS A 189 -2.24 -14.49 -0.12
N PHE A 190 -1.90 -13.66 0.86
CA PHE A 190 -0.90 -12.60 0.70
C PHE A 190 0.52 -13.15 0.66
N GLU A 191 1.29 -12.74 -0.33
CA GLU A 191 2.71 -13.06 -0.47
C GLU A 191 3.52 -11.79 -0.66
N LEU A 192 4.55 -11.61 0.16
CA LEU A 192 5.50 -10.52 0.02
C LEU A 192 6.34 -10.72 -1.25
N ILE A 193 6.44 -9.69 -2.08
CA ILE A 193 7.37 -9.61 -3.21
C ILE A 193 8.70 -9.05 -2.71
N ASP A 194 8.66 -7.86 -2.09
CA ASP A 194 9.83 -7.16 -1.57
C ASP A 194 9.41 -6.06 -0.58
N MET A 195 10.40 -5.51 0.13
CA MET A 195 10.25 -4.33 1.00
C MET A 195 11.24 -3.26 0.57
N ILE A 196 10.72 -2.06 0.32
CA ILE A 196 11.51 -0.93 -0.15
C ILE A 196 11.68 0.04 1.01
N TYR A 197 12.93 0.31 1.40
CA TYR A 197 13.27 1.22 2.48
C TYR A 197 13.69 2.57 1.92
N THR A 198 12.95 3.62 2.28
CA THR A 198 13.28 5.01 1.95
C THR A 198 13.42 5.84 3.22
N PHE A 199 14.25 6.86 3.14
CA PHE A 199 14.65 7.68 4.26
C PHE A 199 14.75 9.15 3.83
N ASP A 200 14.05 10.01 4.56
CA ASP A 200 14.18 11.46 4.41
C ASP A 200 14.81 12.05 5.67
N GLU A 201 15.56 13.14 5.50
CA GLU A 201 16.11 13.93 6.59
C GLU A 201 16.04 15.42 6.25
N ASN A 202 15.72 16.23 7.25
CA ASN A 202 15.70 17.68 7.13
C ASN A 202 16.60 18.30 8.20
N LEU A 203 17.88 18.44 7.87
CA LEU A 203 18.88 19.02 8.78
C LEU A 203 19.02 20.53 8.54
N CYS A 204 19.75 21.21 9.43
CA CYS A 204 19.99 22.66 9.30
C CYS A 204 20.50 23.05 7.90
N ALA A 205 21.59 22.43 7.45
CA ALA A 205 22.29 22.89 6.23
C ALA A 205 21.67 22.36 4.93
N TYR A 206 20.96 21.23 4.99
CA TYR A 206 20.44 20.52 3.83
C TYR A 206 19.25 19.65 4.20
N SER A 207 18.43 19.35 3.20
CA SER A 207 17.45 18.27 3.26
C SER A 207 17.77 17.22 2.21
N ARG A 208 17.48 15.97 2.55
CA ARG A 208 17.52 14.85 1.62
C ARG A 208 16.18 14.14 1.62
N LYS A 209 15.71 13.78 0.44
CA LYS A 209 14.44 13.11 0.24
C LYS A 209 14.60 11.93 -0.70
N GLN A 210 13.97 10.81 -0.36
CA GLN A 210 13.93 9.60 -1.16
C GLN A 210 12.48 9.31 -1.58
N ASP A 211 12.12 9.82 -2.76
CA ASP A 211 10.78 9.63 -3.32
C ASP A 211 10.71 8.35 -4.16
N VAL A 212 9.85 7.41 -3.75
CA VAL A 212 9.61 6.16 -4.50
C VAL A 212 8.46 6.32 -5.49
N ALA A 213 8.65 5.81 -6.71
CA ALA A 213 7.66 5.75 -7.78
C ALA A 213 7.54 4.31 -8.32
N PHE A 214 6.32 3.97 -8.76
CA PHE A 214 5.96 2.64 -9.20
C PHE A 214 5.37 2.66 -10.61
N GLN A 215 5.75 1.69 -11.44
CA GLN A 215 5.23 1.55 -12.78
C GLN A 215 5.15 0.09 -13.20
N THR A 216 4.05 -0.29 -13.85
CA THR A 216 3.98 -1.57 -14.56
C THR A 216 4.62 -1.44 -15.96
N ILE A 217 5.57 -2.31 -16.29
CA ILE A 217 6.20 -2.42 -17.62
C ILE A 217 5.51 -3.53 -18.41
N ALA A 218 5.14 -3.24 -19.66
CA ALA A 218 4.39 -4.12 -20.56
C ALA A 218 2.96 -4.40 -20.08
N ASP A 219 2.20 -3.31 -19.86
CA ASP A 219 0.79 -3.34 -19.48
C ASP A 219 -0.06 -4.23 -20.41
N GLY A 220 -0.98 -4.98 -19.81
CA GLY A 220 -1.85 -5.95 -20.50
C GLY A 220 -1.31 -7.39 -20.60
N GLN A 221 -0.03 -7.65 -20.30
CA GLN A 221 0.46 -9.02 -20.15
C GLN A 221 0.13 -9.57 -18.74
N PRO A 222 -0.19 -10.87 -18.59
CA PRO A 222 -0.28 -11.48 -17.28
C PRO A 222 1.06 -11.43 -16.54
N PHE A 223 1.04 -11.00 -15.28
CA PHE A 223 2.23 -10.82 -14.43
C PHE A 223 3.28 -9.90 -15.06
N ALA A 224 2.81 -8.74 -15.56
CA ALA A 224 3.64 -7.69 -16.10
C ALA A 224 4.71 -7.24 -15.07
N ALA A 225 5.88 -6.86 -15.57
CA ALA A 225 7.00 -6.51 -14.70
C ALA A 225 6.71 -5.22 -13.94
N ILE A 226 7.26 -5.09 -12.73
CA ILE A 226 7.07 -3.91 -11.88
C ILE A 226 8.40 -3.17 -11.82
N LYS A 227 8.41 -1.90 -12.24
CA LYS A 227 9.54 -1.01 -12.05
C LYS A 227 9.32 -0.18 -10.80
N VAL A 228 10.33 -0.17 -9.95
CA VAL A 228 10.44 0.74 -8.81
C VAL A 228 11.59 1.69 -9.10
N VAL A 229 11.34 2.98 -8.90
CA VAL A 229 12.37 4.02 -9.00
C VAL A 229 12.35 4.83 -7.73
N VAL A 230 13.49 4.96 -7.06
CA VAL A 230 13.69 5.90 -5.95
C VAL A 230 14.53 7.05 -6.46
N THR A 231 14.00 8.27 -6.31
CA THR A 231 14.76 9.50 -6.55
C THR A 231 15.33 9.95 -5.22
N ASP A 232 16.65 9.81 -5.04
CA ASP A 232 17.39 10.37 -3.89
C ASP A 232 17.89 11.76 -4.29
N ALA A 233 17.40 12.79 -3.60
CA ALA A 233 17.74 14.18 -3.86
C ALA A 233 18.18 14.89 -2.59
N THR A 234 19.36 15.52 -2.65
CA THR A 234 19.90 16.38 -1.59
C THR A 234 19.89 17.84 -2.06
N VAL A 235 19.29 18.73 -1.27
CA VAL A 235 19.21 20.17 -1.54
C VAL A 235 19.72 20.98 -0.35
N LEU A 236 20.36 22.13 -0.59
CA LEU A 236 20.79 23.02 0.50
C LEU A 236 19.61 23.85 1.00
N ASN A 237 19.52 24.01 2.31
CA ASN A 237 18.47 24.83 2.94
C ASN A 237 18.86 26.32 2.99
N GLY A 238 20.12 26.65 2.73
CA GLY A 238 20.62 28.03 2.71
C GLY A 238 20.89 28.61 4.11
N GLU A 239 20.79 27.79 5.15
CA GLU A 239 21.10 28.17 6.53
C GLU A 239 22.61 28.07 6.81
N SER A 240 23.10 28.96 7.68
CA SER A 240 24.49 28.93 8.15
C SER A 240 24.58 27.99 9.34
N CYS A 241 25.15 26.81 9.12
CA CYS A 241 25.31 25.76 10.13
C CYS A 241 26.80 25.47 10.36
N ASP A 242 27.12 24.85 11.49
CA ASP A 242 28.51 24.60 11.89
C ASP A 242 29.21 23.56 10.99
N ASP A 243 28.46 22.58 10.47
CA ASP A 243 28.96 21.54 9.59
C ASP A 243 28.85 21.91 8.11
N ALA A 244 29.85 21.52 7.33
CA ALA A 244 29.83 21.70 5.89
C ALA A 244 28.74 20.80 5.26
N PRO A 245 27.78 21.35 4.50
CA PRO A 245 26.74 20.54 3.88
C PRO A 245 27.34 19.61 2.81
N PRO A 246 26.69 18.45 2.55
CA PRO A 246 27.00 17.64 1.40
C PRO A 246 26.76 18.42 0.10
N ARG A 247 27.32 17.92 -1.00
CA ARG A 247 27.06 18.48 -2.32
C ARG A 247 25.59 18.24 -2.70
N PRO A 248 24.89 19.25 -3.24
CA PRO A 248 23.57 19.04 -3.83
C PRO A 248 23.65 18.11 -5.02
N GLU A 249 22.86 17.06 -4.99
CA GLU A 249 22.83 16.03 -6.02
C GLU A 249 21.45 15.38 -6.07
N SER A 250 21.13 14.83 -7.23
CA SER A 250 19.94 13.99 -7.40
C SER A 250 20.28 12.85 -8.34
N HIS A 251 19.88 11.65 -7.97
CA HIS A 251 20.06 10.47 -8.79
C HIS A 251 18.87 9.50 -8.63
N GLU A 252 18.63 8.72 -9.68
CA GLU A 252 17.59 7.69 -9.70
C GLU A 252 18.22 6.32 -9.44
N ILE A 253 17.60 5.56 -8.55
CA ILE A 253 17.93 4.18 -8.24
C ILE A 253 16.73 3.35 -8.65
N SER A 254 16.91 2.36 -9.54
CA SER A 254 15.79 1.58 -10.05
C SER A 254 16.03 0.08 -9.97
N VAL A 255 14.96 -0.65 -9.66
CA VAL A 255 14.89 -2.11 -9.72
C VAL A 255 13.67 -2.51 -10.55
N THR A 256 13.81 -3.53 -11.38
CA THR A 256 12.69 -4.16 -12.08
C THR A 256 12.44 -5.56 -11.52
N TYR A 257 11.20 -5.81 -11.10
CA TYR A 257 10.72 -7.11 -10.66
C TYR A 257 10.07 -7.84 -11.83
N HIS A 258 10.64 -8.98 -12.21
CA HIS A 258 10.13 -9.82 -13.29
C HIS A 258 9.47 -11.07 -12.73
N TRP A 259 8.37 -11.49 -13.34
CA TRP A 259 7.73 -12.75 -12.99
C TRP A 259 8.58 -13.95 -13.42
N ASP A 260 9.01 -14.76 -12.46
CA ASP A 260 9.65 -16.05 -12.69
C ASP A 260 8.60 -17.16 -12.66
N LYS A 261 8.34 -17.75 -13.83
CA LYS A 261 7.38 -18.85 -14.00
C LYS A 261 7.80 -20.13 -13.28
N LYS A 262 9.09 -20.35 -13.02
CA LYS A 262 9.57 -21.57 -12.35
C LYS A 262 9.24 -21.56 -10.87
N THR A 263 9.46 -20.43 -10.23
CA THR A 263 9.18 -20.23 -8.81
C THR A 263 7.78 -19.71 -8.55
N SER A 264 7.08 -19.23 -9.60
CA SER A 264 5.80 -18.54 -9.51
C SER A 264 5.87 -17.34 -8.56
N ARG A 265 6.94 -16.57 -8.65
CA ARG A 265 7.23 -15.38 -7.83
C ARG A 265 7.85 -14.27 -8.67
N TYR A 266 7.74 -13.04 -8.20
CA TYR A 266 8.54 -11.94 -8.75
C TYR A 266 9.97 -12.03 -8.25
N ALA A 267 10.93 -11.76 -9.12
CA ALA A 267 12.34 -11.70 -8.83
C ALA A 267 12.92 -10.35 -9.29
N LYS A 268 13.71 -9.71 -8.44
CA LYS A 268 14.42 -8.46 -8.75
C LYS A 268 15.58 -8.70 -9.71
N ASP A 269 15.80 -7.75 -10.61
CA ASP A 269 16.90 -7.76 -11.59
C ASP A 269 18.25 -7.32 -11.01
N SER A 270 18.25 -6.68 -9.83
CA SER A 270 19.43 -6.13 -9.18
C SER A 270 19.24 -5.97 -7.66
N ASP A 271 20.33 -5.65 -6.96
CA ASP A 271 20.40 -5.41 -5.51
C ASP A 271 20.43 -3.90 -5.16
N ALA A 272 20.03 -3.03 -6.10
CA ALA A 272 20.22 -1.59 -5.97
C ALA A 272 19.45 -0.98 -4.79
N LEU A 273 18.23 -1.44 -4.52
CA LEU A 273 17.44 -0.99 -3.37
C LEU A 273 17.95 -1.57 -2.04
N ASP A 274 18.57 -2.76 -2.04
CA ASP A 274 19.23 -3.31 -0.85
C ASP A 274 20.45 -2.47 -0.46
N LYS A 275 21.22 -2.03 -1.47
CA LYS A 275 22.35 -1.13 -1.28
C LYS A 275 21.90 0.22 -0.72
N LEU A 276 20.82 0.79 -1.27
CA LEU A 276 20.21 2.01 -0.74
C LEU A 276 19.79 1.84 0.72
N ALA A 277 19.10 0.75 1.06
CA ALA A 277 18.71 0.46 2.44
C ALA A 277 19.94 0.36 3.37
N GLY A 278 21.01 -0.31 2.92
CA GLY A 278 22.28 -0.40 3.65
C GLY A 278 23.05 0.92 3.77
N GLU A 279 22.83 1.87 2.86
CA GLU A 279 23.34 3.24 2.97
C GLU A 279 22.52 4.07 3.97
N ASN A 280 21.20 3.95 3.93
CA ASN A 280 20.30 4.59 4.89
C ASN A 280 20.62 4.14 6.32
N ALA A 281 20.80 2.84 6.54
CA ALA A 281 21.13 2.26 7.85
C ALA A 281 22.50 2.69 8.42
N LYS A 282 23.38 3.32 7.63
CA LYS A 282 24.65 3.89 8.12
C LYS A 282 24.51 5.32 8.61
N ARG A 283 23.37 5.96 8.32
CA ARG A 283 23.11 7.37 8.63
C ARG A 283 22.45 7.56 10.00
N PHE A 284 21.98 6.49 10.64
CA PHE A 284 21.41 6.49 11.98
C PHE A 284 21.92 5.31 12.82
#